data_AF-A0A1V6TQ47-F1
#
_entry.id   AF-A0A1V6TQ47-F1
#
_cell.length_a   1.000
_cell.length_b   1.000
_cell.length_c   1.000
_cell.angle_alpha   90.00
_cell.angle_beta   90.00
_cell.angle_gamma   90.00
#
_symmetry.space_group_name_H-M   'P 1'
#
loop_
_entity.id
_entity.type
_entity.pdbx_description
1 polymer ?
#
loop_
_entity_poly.entity_id
_entity_poly.type
_entity_poly.pdbx_seq_one_letter_code
_entity_poly.pdbx_strand_id
1 'polypeptide(L)'
;MPSQSSRPQLGPSQIYLMIYNTVCAFLWLRILVLVISTLFSPADKDITEAYINLEPWTRCAQTLAVAEIVHAATGITRSPVFTTFTQVFARSVQVWAVNYAFPEVTAPSPAYLAMLLAWSSADVVRYLYFAIMLAGYPIPQLLKWSR
;
A
#
# COMPACT_ATOMS: atom_id res chain seq x y z
N MET A 1 -10.12 -41.69 12.51
CA MET A 1 -10.61 -40.34 12.89
C MET A 1 -9.69 -39.32 12.27
N PRO A 2 -10.13 -38.42 11.37
CA PRO A 2 -9.24 -37.39 10.85
C PRO A 2 -8.97 -36.38 11.96
N SER A 3 -7.69 -36.17 12.29
CA SER A 3 -7.24 -35.19 13.27
C SER A 3 -7.76 -33.82 12.86
N GLN A 4 -8.62 -33.22 13.68
CA GLN A 4 -8.97 -31.81 13.56
C GLN A 4 -7.68 -31.00 13.73
N SER A 5 -7.10 -30.54 12.62
CA SER A 5 -6.03 -29.56 12.65
C SER A 5 -6.62 -28.28 13.26
N SER A 6 -6.41 -28.07 14.55
CA SER A 6 -6.75 -26.83 15.21
C SER A 6 -5.98 -25.71 14.49
N ARG A 7 -6.71 -24.78 13.85
CA ARG A 7 -6.08 -23.59 13.30
C ARG A 7 -5.31 -22.92 14.45
N PRO A 8 -4.02 -22.57 14.26
CA PRO A 8 -3.28 -21.87 15.30
C PRO A 8 -4.05 -20.60 15.68
N GLN A 9 -4.28 -20.41 16.98
CA GLN A 9 -4.96 -19.21 17.48
C GLN A 9 -4.07 -18.00 17.17
N LEU A 10 -4.66 -16.95 16.58
CA LEU A 10 -3.93 -15.75 16.20
C LEU A 10 -3.51 -14.98 17.46
N GLY A 11 -2.22 -14.69 17.59
CA GLY A 11 -1.70 -13.84 18.66
C GLY A 11 -2.11 -12.37 18.48
N PRO A 12 -2.10 -11.55 19.54
CA PRO A 12 -2.49 -10.13 19.47
C PRO A 12 -1.75 -9.33 18.39
N SER A 13 -0.43 -9.53 18.26
CA SER A 13 0.39 -8.87 17.23
C SER A 13 -0.02 -9.29 15.80
N GLN A 14 -0.43 -10.54 15.60
CA GLN A 14 -0.88 -11.02 14.29
C GLN A 14 -2.23 -10.41 13.91
N ILE A 15 -3.16 -10.28 14.87
CA ILE A 15 -4.45 -9.61 14.67
C ILE A 15 -4.23 -8.14 14.32
N TYR A 16 -3.38 -7.44 15.09
CA TYR A 16 -3.02 -6.05 14.81
C TYR A 16 -2.45 -5.89 13.40
N LEU A 17 -1.46 -6.72 13.02
CA LEU A 17 -0.88 -6.67 11.68
C LEU A 17 -1.90 -7.00 10.60
N MET A 18 -2.79 -7.96 10.82
CA MET A 18 -3.85 -8.31 9.87
C MET A 18 -4.78 -7.11 9.61
N ILE A 19 -5.22 -6.42 10.67
CA ILE A 19 -6.04 -5.21 10.56
C ILE A 19 -5.26 -4.11 9.84
N TYR A 20 -4.01 -3.86 10.23
CA TYR A 20 -3.13 -2.87 9.61
C TYR A 20 -2.99 -3.11 8.10
N ASN A 21 -2.63 -4.33 7.70
CA ASN A 21 -2.47 -4.71 6.30
C ASN A 21 -3.80 -4.60 5.55
N THR A 22 -4.92 -4.97 6.16
CA THR A 22 -6.25 -4.86 5.53
C THR A 22 -6.62 -3.39 5.27
N VAL A 23 -6.41 -2.50 6.25
CA VAL A 23 -6.64 -1.07 6.10
C VAL A 23 -5.77 -0.49 4.98
N CYS A 24 -4.47 -0.84 4.96
CA CYS A 24 -3.55 -0.38 3.92
C CYS A 24 -3.95 -0.91 2.53
N ALA A 25 -4.41 -2.16 2.43
CA ALA A 25 -4.91 -2.73 1.18
C ALA A 25 -6.12 -1.96 0.65
N PHE A 26 -7.10 -1.64 1.49
CA PHE A 26 -8.27 -0.84 1.09
C PHE A 26 -7.89 0.58 0.67
N LEU A 27 -6.94 1.21 1.37
CA LEU A 27 -6.46 2.55 1.03
C LEU A 27 -5.78 2.57 -0.34
N TRP A 28 -4.86 1.63 -0.60
CA TRP A 28 -4.22 1.52 -1.90
C TRP A 28 -5.18 1.07 -3.01
N LEU A 29 -6.17 0.24 -2.69
CA LEU A 29 -7.21 -0.15 -3.65
C LEU A 29 -8.06 1.05 -4.06
N ARG A 30 -8.42 1.92 -3.11
CA ARG A 30 -9.12 3.17 -3.41
C ARG A 30 -8.28 4.05 -4.35
N ILE A 31 -6.99 4.22 -4.06
CA ILE A 31 -6.07 4.98 -4.93
C ILE A 31 -6.03 4.37 -6.33
N LEU A 32 -5.90 3.04 -6.44
CA LEU A 32 -5.86 2.33 -7.71
C LEU A 32 -7.14 2.54 -8.53
N VAL A 33 -8.31 2.38 -7.91
CA VAL A 33 -9.61 2.58 -8.57
C VAL A 33 -9.74 4.02 -9.07
N LEU A 34 -9.36 5.01 -8.26
CA LEU A 34 -9.40 6.41 -8.66
C LEU A 34 -8.46 6.68 -9.86
N VAL A 35 -7.22 6.20 -9.81
CA VAL A 35 -6.27 6.35 -10.93
C VAL A 35 -6.80 5.71 -12.21
N ILE A 36 -7.31 4.48 -12.13
CA ILE A 36 -7.92 3.79 -13.26
C ILE A 36 -9.11 4.59 -13.79
N SER A 37 -10.00 5.08 -12.92
CA SER A 37 -11.16 5.86 -13.33
C SER A 37 -10.77 7.14 -14.08
N THR A 38 -9.72 7.83 -13.64
CA THR A 38 -9.17 9.00 -14.34
C THR A 38 -8.62 8.62 -15.72
N LEU A 39 -7.93 7.48 -15.83
CA LEU A 39 -7.32 7.05 -17.10
C LEU A 39 -8.33 6.65 -18.16
N PHE A 40 -9.48 6.11 -17.76
CA PHE A 40 -10.55 5.65 -18.65
C PHE A 40 -11.69 6.67 -18.84
N SER A 41 -11.62 7.84 -18.20
CA SER A 41 -12.64 8.88 -18.36
C SER A 41 -12.60 9.48 -19.78
N PRO A 42 -13.72 9.53 -20.53
CA PRO A 42 -13.74 10.04 -21.91
C PRO A 42 -13.63 11.57 -22.04
N ALA A 43 -13.87 12.31 -20.96
CA ALA A 43 -13.76 13.77 -20.91
C ALA A 43 -12.29 14.20 -20.74
N ASP A 44 -11.99 15.47 -21.05
CA ASP A 44 -10.65 16.06 -20.91
C ASP A 44 -9.98 15.58 -19.62
N LYS A 45 -8.80 14.94 -19.78
CA LYS A 45 -8.03 14.37 -18.68
C LYS A 45 -7.52 15.51 -17.81
N ASP A 46 -8.32 15.97 -16.86
CA ASP A 46 -7.86 16.91 -15.87
C ASP A 46 -6.99 16.16 -14.83
N ILE A 47 -5.71 16.01 -15.19
CA ILE A 47 -4.68 15.39 -14.35
C ILE A 47 -4.54 16.19 -13.05
N THR A 48 -4.78 17.50 -13.09
CA THR A 48 -4.71 18.38 -11.92
C THR A 48 -5.84 18.06 -10.94
N GLU A 49 -7.07 17.89 -11.43
CA GLU A 49 -8.20 17.45 -10.59
C GLU A 49 -7.94 16.06 -10.00
N ALA A 50 -7.37 15.14 -10.79
CA ALA A 50 -6.98 13.82 -10.30
C ALA A 50 -5.92 13.92 -9.19
N TYR A 51 -4.93 14.80 -9.33
CA TYR A 51 -3.93 15.05 -8.29
C TYR A 51 -4.57 15.55 -6.99
N ILE A 52 -5.46 16.55 -7.06
CA ILE A 52 -6.16 17.10 -5.88
C ILE A 52 -6.91 15.99 -5.12
N ASN A 53 -7.52 15.08 -5.86
CA ASN A 53 -8.26 13.96 -5.29
C ASN A 53 -7.36 12.83 -4.76
N LEU A 54 -6.22 12.56 -5.39
CA LEU A 54 -5.34 11.41 -5.09
C LEU A 54 -4.25 11.71 -4.06
N GLU A 55 -3.71 12.93 -4.03
CA GLU A 55 -2.59 13.32 -3.16
C GLU A 55 -2.88 13.07 -1.69
N PRO A 56 -4.04 13.47 -1.12
CA PRO A 56 -4.27 13.32 0.31
C PRO A 56 -4.28 11.85 0.74
N TRP A 57 -4.83 10.96 -0.08
CA TRP A 57 -4.85 9.52 0.17
C TRP A 57 -3.48 8.90 0.06
N THR A 58 -2.70 9.30 -0.95
CA THR A 58 -1.32 8.83 -1.15
C THR A 58 -0.43 9.22 0.03
N ARG A 59 -0.56 10.47 0.49
CA ARG A 59 0.18 10.98 1.63
C ARG A 59 -0.20 10.29 2.93
N CYS A 60 -1.49 10.05 3.14
CA CYS A 60 -1.96 9.24 4.27
C CYS A 60 -1.34 7.82 4.22
N ALA A 61 -1.40 7.16 3.06
CA ALA A 61 -0.85 5.82 2.88
C ALA A 61 0.65 5.76 3.19
N GLN A 62 1.44 6.72 2.70
CA GLN A 62 2.87 6.76 3.00
C GLN A 62 3.20 7.12 4.44
N THR A 63 2.35 7.92 5.09
CA THR A 63 2.53 8.22 6.52
C THR A 63 2.28 6.97 7.36
N LEU A 64 1.28 6.16 7.00
CA LEU A 64 1.04 4.86 7.64
C LEU A 64 2.19 3.87 7.42
N ALA A 65 2.87 3.93 6.28
CA ALA A 65 4.02 3.06 5.98
C ALA A 65 5.22 3.30 6.92
N VAL A 66 5.33 4.45 7.57
CA VAL A 66 6.35 4.71 8.61
C VAL A 66 6.23 3.72 9.76
N ALA A 67 5.02 3.24 10.06
CA ALA A 67 4.82 2.20 11.09
C ALA A 67 5.55 0.88 10.75
N GLU A 68 5.79 0.58 9.46
CA GLU A 68 6.52 -0.64 9.07
C GLU A 68 7.97 -0.62 9.56
N ILE A 69 8.58 0.57 9.66
CA ILE A 69 9.92 0.74 10.24
C ILE A 69 9.89 0.35 11.72
N VAL A 70 8.85 0.78 12.44
CA VAL A 70 8.66 0.45 13.86
C VAL A 70 8.41 -1.04 14.03
N HIS A 71 7.60 -1.66 13.15
CA HIS A 71 7.35 -3.11 13.21
C HIS A 71 8.63 -3.93 13.01
N ALA A 72 9.50 -3.50 12.09
CA ALA A 72 10.80 -4.13 11.88
C ALA A 72 11.74 -3.89 13.07
N ALA A 73 11.83 -2.65 13.57
CA ALA A 73 12.72 -2.29 14.67
C ALA A 73 12.35 -2.97 16.00
N THR A 74 11.07 -3.21 16.23
CA THR A 74 10.55 -3.91 17.42
C THR A 74 10.52 -5.44 17.27
N GLY A 75 10.85 -5.97 16.08
CA GLY A 75 10.83 -7.40 15.79
C GLY A 75 9.44 -8.03 15.67
N ILE A 76 8.37 -7.21 15.62
CA ILE A 76 7.00 -7.68 15.35
C ILE A 76 6.93 -8.32 13.95
N THR A 77 7.68 -7.78 12.99
CA THR A 77 7.92 -8.40 11.69
C THR A 77 9.37 -8.88 11.58
N ARG A 78 9.60 -9.91 10.77
CA ARG A 78 10.94 -10.49 10.55
C ARG A 78 11.76 -9.75 9.48
N SER A 79 11.41 -8.49 9.19
CA SER A 79 12.01 -7.70 8.11
C SER A 79 13.32 -7.04 8.58
N PRO A 80 14.37 -6.96 7.73
CA PRO A 80 15.58 -6.20 8.07
C PRO A 80 15.30 -4.71 8.21
N VAL A 81 15.58 -4.14 9.38
CA VAL A 81 15.23 -2.74 9.74
C VAL A 81 15.78 -1.73 8.74
N PHE A 82 17.07 -1.81 8.41
CA PHE A 82 17.72 -0.84 7.51
C PHE A 82 17.11 -0.85 6.10
N THR A 83 16.77 -2.03 5.59
CA THR A 83 16.13 -2.19 4.29
C THR A 83 14.72 -1.60 4.30
N THR A 84 13.91 -1.91 5.32
CA THR A 84 12.56 -1.36 5.47
C THR A 84 12.60 0.16 5.63
N PHE A 85 13.52 0.69 6.44
CA PHE A 85 13.74 2.12 6.58
C PHE A 85 14.02 2.79 5.24
N THR A 86 15.00 2.29 4.50
CA THR A 86 15.42 2.89 3.22
C THR A 86 14.27 2.91 2.21
N GLN A 87 13.50 1.81 2.12
CA GLN A 87 12.36 1.69 1.22
C GLN A 87 11.25 2.68 1.56
N VAL A 88 10.84 2.74 2.83
CA VAL A 88 9.78 3.64 3.29
C VAL A 88 10.23 5.10 3.17
N PHE A 89 11.44 5.41 3.63
CA PHE A 89 12.00 6.77 3.58
C PHE A 89 12.05 7.32 2.15
N ALA A 90 12.57 6.56 1.18
CA ALA A 90 12.64 7.01 -0.21
C ALA A 90 11.25 7.37 -0.77
N ARG A 91 10.23 6.57 -0.47
CA ARG A 91 8.86 6.85 -0.90
C ARG A 91 8.22 8.00 -0.14
N SER A 92 8.50 8.13 1.15
CA SER A 92 8.06 9.28 1.95
C SER A 92 8.64 10.59 1.41
N VAL A 93 9.92 10.61 1.01
CA VAL A 93 10.56 11.77 0.37
C VAL A 93 9.86 12.11 -0.93
N GLN A 94 9.60 11.14 -1.81
CA GLN A 94 8.88 11.39 -3.06
C GLN A 94 7.49 12.01 -2.81
N VAL A 95 6.74 11.52 -1.82
CA VAL A 95 5.38 12.02 -1.57
C VAL A 95 5.37 13.37 -0.86
N TRP A 96 6.17 13.55 0.18
CA TRP A 96 6.14 14.76 0.99
C TRP A 96 7.03 15.87 0.42
N ALA A 97 8.27 15.56 0.05
CA ALA A 97 9.25 16.56 -0.35
C ALA A 97 9.18 16.91 -1.85
N VAL A 98 8.59 16.04 -2.67
CA VAL A 98 8.42 16.31 -4.11
C VAL A 98 6.95 16.57 -4.43
N ASN A 99 6.09 15.56 -4.32
CA ASN A 99 4.72 15.67 -4.81
C ASN A 99 3.94 16.78 -4.09
N TYR A 100 3.96 16.77 -2.76
CA TYR A 100 3.24 17.75 -1.95
C TYR A 100 3.91 19.14 -1.92
N ALA A 101 5.24 19.20 -1.85
CA ALA A 101 5.97 20.47 -1.75
C ALA A 101 5.97 21.27 -3.07
N PHE A 102 5.88 20.58 -4.21
CA PHE A 102 5.89 21.19 -5.54
C PHE A 102 4.64 20.76 -6.34
N PRO A 103 3.43 21.18 -5.91
CA PRO A 103 2.18 20.78 -6.56
C PRO A 103 2.08 21.33 -7.99
N GLU A 104 2.61 22.53 -8.25
CA GLU A 104 2.61 23.17 -9.58
C GLU A 104 3.33 22.33 -10.65
N VAL A 105 4.34 21.55 -10.25
CA VAL A 105 5.09 20.66 -11.15
C VAL A 105 4.46 19.26 -11.20
N THR A 106 3.94 18.80 -10.07
CA THR A 106 3.44 17.42 -9.92
C THR A 106 2.03 17.25 -10.46
N ALA A 107 1.13 18.19 -10.16
CA ALA A 107 -0.29 18.10 -10.49
C ALA A 107 -0.59 18.02 -11.99
N PRO A 108 0.05 18.79 -12.89
CA PRO A 108 -0.18 18.65 -14.32
C PRO A 108 0.58 17.46 -14.95
N SER A 109 1.47 16.80 -14.20
CA SER A 109 2.39 15.81 -14.75
C SER A 109 1.75 14.42 -14.88
N PRO A 110 1.72 13.81 -16.08
CA PRO A 110 1.24 12.44 -16.24
C PRO A 110 2.13 11.41 -15.52
N ALA A 111 3.38 11.77 -15.18
CA ALA A 111 4.28 10.91 -14.42
C ALA A 111 3.73 10.61 -13.02
N TYR A 112 2.99 11.54 -12.41
CA TYR A 112 2.36 11.33 -11.11
C TYR A 112 1.32 10.20 -11.17
N LEU A 113 0.45 10.20 -12.17
CA LEU A 113 -0.55 9.15 -12.37
C LEU A 113 0.10 7.80 -12.69
N ALA A 114 1.13 7.77 -13.53
CA ALA A 114 1.86 6.54 -13.84
C ALA A 114 2.54 5.94 -12.60
N MET A 115 3.17 6.78 -11.78
CA MET A 115 3.75 6.38 -10.50
C MET A 115 2.67 5.79 -9.57
N LEU A 116 1.54 6.49 -9.39
CA LEU A 116 0.46 5.99 -8.53
C LEU A 116 -0.16 4.69 -9.05
N LEU A 117 -0.33 4.54 -10.37
CA LEU A 117 -0.82 3.29 -10.97
C LEU A 117 0.11 2.12 -10.60
N ALA A 118 1.41 2.29 -10.81
CA ALA A 118 2.41 1.26 -10.51
C ALA A 118 2.45 0.94 -9.00
N TRP A 119 2.48 1.97 -8.18
CA TRP A 119 2.58 1.86 -6.72
C TRP A 119 1.35 1.19 -6.11
N SER A 120 0.16 1.69 -6.45
CA SER A 120 -1.09 1.16 -5.92
C SER A 120 -1.34 -0.28 -6.36
N SER A 121 -0.99 -0.65 -7.59
CA SER A 121 -1.07 -2.03 -8.06
C SER A 121 -0.19 -2.98 -7.23
N ALA A 122 1.07 -2.60 -6.99
CA ALA A 122 2.00 -3.40 -6.20
C ALA A 122 1.60 -3.46 -4.70
N ASP A 123 1.22 -2.32 -4.11
CA ASP A 123 0.92 -2.24 -2.69
C ASP A 123 -0.41 -2.93 -2.34
N VAL A 124 -1.43 -2.88 -3.21
CA VAL A 124 -2.66 -3.67 -3.02
C VAL A 124 -2.33 -5.15 -2.90
N VAL A 125 -1.55 -5.68 -3.85
CA VAL A 125 -1.16 -7.09 -3.86
C VAL A 125 -0.38 -7.45 -2.59
N ARG A 126 0.61 -6.64 -2.23
CA ARG A 126 1.46 -6.88 -1.05
C ARG A 126 0.65 -6.92 0.24
N TYR A 127 -0.20 -5.92 0.48
CA TYR A 127 -0.97 -5.82 1.71
C TYR A 127 -2.06 -6.91 1.77
N LEU A 128 -2.71 -7.25 0.66
CA LEU A 128 -3.64 -8.38 0.61
C LEU A 128 -2.94 -9.71 0.88
N TYR A 129 -1.74 -9.92 0.31
CA TYR A 129 -0.94 -11.11 0.56
C TYR A 129 -0.66 -11.26 2.06
N PHE A 130 -0.20 -10.20 2.73
CA PHE A 130 0.09 -10.24 4.16
C PHE A 130 -1.16 -10.43 5.02
N ALA A 131 -2.28 -9.79 4.68
CA ALA A 131 -3.55 -9.98 5.39
C ALA A 131 -4.04 -11.44 5.30
N ILE A 132 -4.04 -12.04 4.10
CA ILE A 132 -4.47 -13.43 3.88
C ILE A 132 -3.52 -14.42 4.55
N MET A 133 -2.21 -14.18 4.43
CA MET A 133 -1.17 -14.99 5.07
C MET A 133 -1.35 -15.01 6.60
N LEU A 134 -1.59 -13.84 7.21
CA LEU A 134 -1.82 -13.73 8.65
C LEU A 134 -3.15 -14.34 9.09
N ALA A 135 -4.19 -14.28 8.25
CA ALA A 135 -5.47 -14.91 8.52
C ALA A 135 -5.44 -16.46 8.45
N GLY A 136 -4.31 -17.04 8.02
CA GLY A 136 -4.13 -18.50 7.93
C GLY A 136 -4.91 -19.16 6.78
N TYR A 137 -5.35 -18.36 5.80
CA TYR A 137 -6.02 -18.88 4.60
C TYR A 137 -5.01 -19.27 3.53
N PRO A 138 -5.33 -20.26 2.67
CA PRO A 138 -4.50 -20.59 1.53
C PRO A 138 -4.43 -19.37 0.59
N ILE A 139 -3.22 -18.88 0.36
CA ILE A 139 -3.00 -17.72 -0.52
C ILE A 139 -3.29 -18.15 -1.97
N PRO A 140 -4.19 -17.46 -2.69
CA PRO A 140 -4.48 -17.75 -4.09
C PRO A 140 -3.22 -17.74 -4.96
N GLN A 141 -3.13 -18.64 -5.94
CA GLN A 141 -1.95 -18.75 -6.82
C GLN A 141 -1.66 -17.45 -7.58
N LEU A 142 -2.70 -16.76 -8.05
CA LEU A 142 -2.56 -15.47 -8.73
C LEU A 142 -1.88 -14.43 -7.84
N LEU A 143 -2.28 -14.34 -6.56
CA LEU A 143 -1.71 -13.38 -5.61
C LEU A 143 -0.26 -13.73 -5.20
N LYS A 144 0.08 -15.03 -5.19
CA LYS A 144 1.46 -15.47 -5.00
C LYS A 144 2.35 -15.10 -6.19
N TRP A 145 1.82 -15.19 -7.41
CA TRP A 145 2.57 -14.88 -8.63
C TRP A 145 2.77 -13.38 -8.83
N SER A 146 1.80 -12.57 -8.42
CA SER A 146 1.85 -11.10 -8.57
C SER A 146 2.65 -10.38 -7.49
N ARG A 147 3.17 -11.10 -6.48
CA ARG A 147 4.02 -10.56 -5.42
C ARG A 147 5.48 -10.52 -5.88
#